data_AF-A0A955P7H7-F1
#
_entry.id   AF-A0A955P7H7-F1
#
_cell.length_a   1.000
_cell.length_b   1.000
_cell.length_c   1.000
_cell.angle_alpha   90.00
_cell.angle_beta   90.00
_cell.angle_gamma   90.00
#
_symmetry.space_group_name_H-M   'P 1'
#
loop_
_entity.id
_entity.type
_entity.pdbx_description
1 polymer ?
#
loop_
_entity_poly.entity_id
_entity_poly.type
_entity_poly.pdbx_seq_one_letter_code
_entity_poly.pdbx_strand_id
1 'polypeptide(L)'
;MVIGSLAIRWSPWISFLLLILPLPTVGQERISRPLEYSGYSAPVYRSLSTRSYYVPTSDGEKIALDVYLPEEGPKLDSFPVIFEYTPYQRSTINPKTGEIRSLASEGIAPFFTAYGYAVACADMRGTGASSGWLMDFMPRIAMDGKNVVDWMAAQDWCDGNVGMMGGSYL
;
A
#
# COMPACT_ATOMS: atom_id res chain seq x y z
N MET A 1 11.90 12.83 73.31
CA MET A 1 12.43 13.79 72.32
C MET A 1 12.03 13.27 70.95
N VAL A 2 11.23 14.06 70.24
CA VAL A 2 10.63 13.78 68.92
C VAL A 2 11.72 13.75 67.84
N ILE A 3 11.48 13.01 66.75
CA ILE A 3 11.80 13.20 65.30
C ILE A 3 11.78 11.77 64.72
N GLY A 4 10.96 11.34 63.76
CA GLY A 4 10.29 11.99 62.64
C GLY A 4 10.61 11.15 61.39
N SER A 5 9.73 10.23 60.99
CA SER A 5 9.86 9.51 59.72
C SER A 5 8.59 9.72 58.90
N LEU A 6 8.76 10.47 57.80
CA LEU A 6 7.77 10.75 56.78
C LEU A 6 7.34 9.44 56.11
N ALA A 7 6.08 9.03 56.29
CA ALA A 7 5.45 8.03 55.44
C ALA A 7 4.85 8.75 54.23
N ILE A 8 5.53 8.69 53.08
CA ILE A 8 4.98 9.10 51.79
C ILE A 8 3.99 8.02 51.35
N ARG A 9 2.70 8.33 51.44
CA ARG A 9 1.61 7.50 50.90
C ARG A 9 1.61 7.63 49.38
N TRP A 10 1.99 6.58 48.66
CA TRP A 10 1.74 6.45 47.23
C TRP A 10 0.28 6.02 47.02
N SER A 11 -0.46 6.79 46.23
CA SER A 11 -1.84 6.48 45.82
C SER A 11 -1.80 5.56 44.57
N PRO A 12 -2.41 4.36 44.58
CA PRO A 12 -2.35 3.45 43.45
C PRO A 12 -3.62 3.55 42.62
N TRP A 13 -3.85 4.67 41.93
CA TRP A 13 -4.98 4.78 40.99
C TRP A 13 -4.59 5.62 39.77
N ILE A 14 -3.78 5.03 38.88
CA ILE A 14 -3.77 5.44 37.47
C ILE A 14 -4.73 4.49 36.77
N SER A 15 -5.99 4.92 36.63
CA SER A 15 -6.96 4.22 35.79
C SER A 15 -6.52 4.37 34.34
N PHE A 16 -5.98 3.30 33.75
CA PHE A 16 -5.86 3.19 32.30
C PHE A 16 -7.27 3.08 31.72
N LEU A 17 -7.76 4.17 31.14
CA LEU A 17 -8.95 4.13 30.31
C LEU A 17 -8.53 3.45 28.99
N LEU A 18 -8.67 2.13 28.93
CA LEU A 18 -8.62 1.40 27.66
C LEU A 18 -9.83 1.85 26.85
N LEU A 19 -9.60 2.77 25.92
CA LEU A 19 -10.57 3.12 24.88
C LEU A 19 -10.69 1.87 23.98
N ILE A 20 -11.61 0.98 24.33
CA ILE A 20 -11.98 -0.14 23.46
C ILE A 20 -12.72 0.49 22.28
N LEU A 21 -11.97 0.79 21.22
CA LEU A 21 -12.60 1.10 19.94
C LEU A 21 -13.36 -0.16 19.51
N PRO A 22 -14.68 -0.07 19.24
CA PRO A 22 -15.44 -1.22 18.79
C PRO A 22 -14.81 -1.74 17.50
N LEU A 23 -14.43 -3.02 17.49
CA LEU A 23 -14.07 -3.70 16.25
C LEU A 23 -15.29 -3.65 15.32
N PRO A 24 -15.11 -3.35 14.02
CA PRO A 24 -16.23 -3.36 13.07
C PRO A 24 -16.90 -4.73 13.12
N THR A 25 -18.17 -4.74 13.52
CA THR A 25 -18.98 -5.95 13.64
C THR A 25 -19.27 -6.48 12.23
N VAL A 26 -18.91 -7.75 12.01
CA VAL A 26 -19.39 -8.50 10.83
C VAL A 26 -20.92 -8.47 10.86
N GLY A 27 -21.54 -7.83 9.86
CA GLY A 27 -23.00 -7.72 9.74
C GLY A 27 -23.57 -6.30 9.73
N GLN A 28 -22.75 -5.24 9.69
CA GLN A 28 -23.26 -3.88 9.46
C GLN A 28 -23.88 -3.76 8.06
N GLU A 29 -25.06 -3.15 7.95
CA GLU A 29 -25.71 -2.87 6.66
C GLU A 29 -24.78 -2.06 5.76
N ARG A 30 -24.56 -2.54 4.53
CA ARG A 30 -23.74 -1.86 3.54
C ARG A 30 -24.61 -0.91 2.74
N ILE A 31 -24.37 0.39 2.87
CA ILE A 31 -25.09 1.42 2.13
C ILE A 31 -24.20 1.90 1.00
N SER A 32 -24.68 1.81 -0.24
CA SER A 32 -24.00 2.34 -1.44
C SER A 32 -24.98 3.12 -2.29
N ARG A 33 -25.14 4.41 -1.98
CA ARG A 33 -25.94 5.34 -2.79
C ARG A 33 -25.26 6.70 -2.85
N PRO A 34 -25.61 7.57 -3.82
CA PRO A 34 -24.95 8.87 -3.96
C PRO A 34 -24.91 9.62 -2.63
N LEU A 35 -23.70 10.01 -2.21
CA LEU A 35 -23.38 10.74 -0.98
C LEU A 35 -23.59 9.97 0.33
N GLU A 36 -23.85 8.67 0.30
CA GLU A 36 -24.03 7.85 1.50
C GLU A 36 -23.35 6.50 1.33
N TYR A 37 -22.25 6.32 2.07
CA TYR A 37 -21.44 5.11 2.06
C TYR A 37 -21.13 4.70 3.50
N SER A 38 -21.57 3.51 3.91
CA SER A 38 -21.35 2.99 5.25
C SER A 38 -21.35 1.46 5.27
N GLY A 39 -20.82 0.86 6.36
CA GLY A 39 -20.72 -0.60 6.50
C GLY A 39 -19.56 -1.25 5.73
N TYR A 40 -18.63 -0.44 5.22
CA TYR A 40 -17.38 -0.90 4.57
C TYR A 40 -16.21 -0.98 5.55
N SER A 41 -15.05 -1.42 5.06
CA SER A 41 -13.81 -1.50 5.83
C SER A 41 -13.43 -0.14 6.44
N ALA A 42 -12.79 -0.20 7.61
CA ALA A 42 -12.22 0.95 8.29
C ALA A 42 -10.69 0.98 8.11
N PRO A 43 -10.05 2.16 8.19
CA PRO A 43 -8.60 2.23 8.18
C PRO A 43 -8.03 1.71 9.51
N VAL A 44 -7.33 0.58 9.47
CA VAL A 44 -6.81 -0.14 10.65
C VAL A 44 -5.29 -0.30 10.66
N TYR A 45 -4.61 0.05 9.56
CA TYR A 45 -3.15 0.12 9.46
C TYR A 45 -2.70 1.58 9.54
N ARG A 46 -1.54 1.84 10.19
CA ARG A 46 -1.09 3.20 10.52
C ARG A 46 0.14 3.65 9.76
N SER A 47 0.90 2.71 9.22
CA SER A 47 2.10 2.96 8.45
C SER A 47 2.19 1.97 7.29
N LEU A 48 3.22 2.15 6.47
CA LEU A 48 3.52 1.26 5.36
C LEU A 48 5.03 1.09 5.22
N SER A 49 5.44 -0.03 4.64
CA SER A 49 6.79 -0.19 4.11
C SER A 49 6.78 -0.23 2.59
N THR A 50 7.90 0.17 2.00
CA THR A 50 8.10 0.20 0.54
C THR A 50 9.18 -0.79 0.15
N ARG A 51 8.92 -1.53 -0.93
CA ARG A 51 9.87 -2.45 -1.56
C ARG A 51 9.88 -2.19 -3.06
N SER A 52 11.06 -2.23 -3.68
CA SER A 52 11.20 -2.04 -5.13
C SER A 52 11.79 -3.28 -5.78
N TYR A 53 11.28 -3.61 -6.96
CA TYR A 53 11.63 -4.81 -7.71
C TYR A 53 11.87 -4.49 -9.19
N TYR A 54 12.66 -5.34 -9.83
CA TYR A 54 12.67 -5.48 -11.28
C TYR A 54 12.05 -6.82 -11.64
N VAL A 55 10.85 -6.80 -12.22
CA VAL A 55 10.13 -7.99 -12.63
C VAL A 55 10.58 -8.40 -14.03
N PRO A 56 11.12 -9.61 -14.22
CA PRO A 56 11.49 -10.09 -15.54
C PRO A 56 10.25 -10.37 -16.38
N THR A 57 10.27 -9.94 -17.63
CA THR A 57 9.24 -10.26 -18.62
C THR A 57 9.62 -11.50 -19.41
N SER A 58 8.63 -12.11 -20.08
CA SER A 58 8.82 -13.30 -20.92
C SER A 58 9.81 -13.14 -22.08
N ASP A 59 10.17 -11.92 -22.47
CA ASP A 59 11.18 -11.61 -23.50
C ASP A 59 12.51 -11.10 -22.92
N GLY A 60 12.72 -11.19 -21.59
CA GLY A 60 13.99 -10.88 -20.94
C GLY A 60 14.18 -9.43 -20.49
N GLU A 61 13.15 -8.61 -20.63
CA GLU A 61 13.16 -7.20 -20.22
C GLU A 61 12.72 -7.07 -18.76
N LYS A 62 12.89 -5.90 -18.17
CA LYS A 62 12.72 -5.68 -16.73
C LYS A 62 11.76 -4.54 -16.49
N ILE A 63 10.67 -4.84 -15.81
CA ILE A 63 9.67 -3.86 -15.38
C ILE A 63 9.99 -3.39 -13.96
N ALA A 64 10.19 -2.09 -13.80
CA ALA A 64 10.37 -1.48 -12.49
C ALA A 64 9.03 -1.40 -11.75
N LEU A 65 9.00 -1.94 -10.53
CA LEU A 65 7.80 -2.05 -9.70
C LEU A 65 8.11 -1.56 -8.28
N ASP A 66 7.30 -0.67 -7.74
CA ASP A 66 7.24 -0.40 -6.30
C ASP A 66 6.03 -1.11 -5.69
N VAL A 67 6.21 -1.67 -4.49
CA VAL A 67 5.18 -2.31 -3.68
C VAL A 67 5.15 -1.65 -2.31
N TYR A 68 3.96 -1.27 -1.86
CA TYR A 68 3.68 -0.71 -0.56
C TYR A 68 2.84 -1.70 0.23
N LEU A 69 3.32 -2.09 1.41
CA LEU A 69 2.67 -3.07 2.27
C LEU A 69 2.11 -2.39 3.53
N PRO A 70 0.88 -2.74 3.96
CA PRO A 70 0.33 -2.25 5.22
C PRO A 70 1.17 -2.65 6.44
N GLU A 71 1.40 -1.71 7.36
CA GLU A 71 2.10 -1.94 8.63
C GLU A 71 1.32 -1.35 9.83
N GLU A 72 1.71 -1.77 11.04
CA GLU A 72 1.09 -1.31 12.29
C GLU A 72 -0.44 -1.52 12.35
N GLY A 73 -0.90 -2.71 11.98
CA GLY A 73 -2.31 -3.12 12.04
C GLY A 73 -2.49 -4.60 12.40
N PRO A 74 -3.65 -5.20 12.08
CA PRO A 74 -3.87 -6.64 12.20
C PRO A 74 -2.73 -7.45 11.55
N LYS A 75 -2.34 -8.56 12.18
CA LYS A 75 -1.32 -9.44 11.61
C LYS A 75 -1.96 -10.34 10.56
N LEU A 76 -1.74 -10.01 9.30
CA LEU A 76 -2.05 -10.84 8.15
C LEU A 76 -0.75 -11.23 7.46
N ASP A 77 -0.71 -12.45 6.91
CA ASP A 77 0.47 -12.94 6.19
C ASP A 77 0.55 -12.39 4.76
N SER A 78 -0.62 -12.10 4.17
CA SER A 78 -0.75 -11.67 2.78
C SER A 78 -1.91 -10.69 2.60
N PHE A 79 -1.87 -9.91 1.52
CA PHE A 79 -2.86 -8.87 1.22
C PHE A 79 -3.36 -8.95 -0.23
N PRO A 80 -4.60 -8.53 -0.50
CA PRO A 80 -5.03 -8.23 -1.86
C PRO A 80 -4.27 -6.99 -2.37
N VAL A 81 -3.98 -6.96 -3.67
CA VAL A 81 -3.15 -5.92 -4.30
C VAL A 81 -4.01 -5.01 -5.18
N ILE A 82 -3.82 -3.70 -5.01
CA ILE A 82 -4.27 -2.68 -5.96
C ILE A 82 -3.08 -2.27 -6.82
N PHE A 83 -3.18 -2.49 -8.13
CA PHE A 83 -2.09 -2.32 -9.08
C PHE A 83 -2.35 -1.16 -10.04
N GLU A 84 -1.38 -0.25 -10.14
CA GLU A 84 -1.28 0.76 -11.18
C GLU A 84 -0.14 0.40 -12.14
N TYR A 85 -0.45 0.34 -13.43
CA TYR A 85 0.52 0.10 -14.48
C TYR A 85 0.54 1.31 -15.40
N THR A 86 1.59 2.12 -15.37
CA THR A 86 1.54 3.49 -15.91
C THR A 86 2.69 3.79 -16.87
N PRO A 87 2.42 4.48 -18.00
CA PRO A 87 3.49 5.05 -18.82
C PRO A 87 3.97 6.41 -18.28
N TYR A 88 3.34 6.93 -17.23
CA TYR A 88 3.54 8.30 -16.73
C TYR A 88 4.57 8.42 -15.60
N GLN A 89 5.47 7.44 -15.48
CA GLN A 89 6.48 7.30 -14.42
C GLN A 89 5.88 7.05 -13.03
N ARG A 90 6.38 6.03 -12.32
CA ARG A 90 6.06 5.76 -10.90
C ARG A 90 6.75 6.73 -9.94
N SER A 91 7.87 7.30 -10.37
CA SER A 91 8.75 8.14 -9.56
C SER A 91 9.34 9.28 -10.38
N THR A 92 9.58 10.40 -9.73
CA THR A 92 10.21 11.60 -10.31
C THR A 92 11.53 11.88 -9.59
N ILE A 93 12.45 12.55 -10.30
CA ILE A 93 13.75 12.94 -9.74
C ILE A 93 13.84 14.46 -9.79
N ASN A 94 14.16 15.08 -8.65
CA ASN A 94 14.50 16.49 -8.62
C ASN A 94 15.89 16.68 -9.25
N PRO A 95 16.01 17.40 -10.39
CA PRO A 95 17.28 17.49 -11.12
C PRO A 95 18.34 18.32 -10.37
N LYS A 96 17.95 19.11 -9.37
CA LYS A 96 18.88 19.93 -8.57
C LYS A 96 19.41 19.20 -7.35
N THR A 97 18.56 18.42 -6.68
CA THR A 97 18.90 17.76 -5.41
C THR A 97 19.18 16.27 -5.58
N GLY A 98 18.76 15.66 -6.68
CA GLY A 98 18.82 14.20 -6.89
C GLY A 98 17.76 13.43 -6.09
N GLU A 99 16.88 14.12 -5.38
CA GLU A 99 15.83 13.50 -4.57
C GLU A 99 14.85 12.74 -5.45
N ILE A 100 14.61 11.47 -5.11
CA ILE A 100 13.65 10.60 -5.80
C ILE A 100 12.35 10.61 -4.99
N ARG A 101 11.27 10.98 -5.65
CA ARG A 101 9.93 11.01 -5.07
C ARG A 101 9.02 10.05 -5.82
N SER A 102 8.53 9.04 -5.11
CA SER A 102 7.50 8.17 -5.65
C SER A 102 6.15 8.89 -5.69
N LEU A 103 5.42 8.74 -6.80
CA LEU A 103 4.13 9.40 -6.97
C LEU A 103 3.01 8.68 -6.21
N ALA A 104 3.11 7.36 -6.07
CA ALA A 104 2.12 6.57 -5.34
C ALA A 104 2.18 6.78 -3.83
N SER A 105 3.39 7.05 -3.27
CA SER A 105 3.60 7.19 -1.82
C SER A 105 2.90 8.39 -1.18
N GLU A 106 2.40 9.34 -1.96
CA GLU A 106 1.83 10.59 -1.43
C GLU A 106 0.29 10.65 -1.48
N GLY A 107 -0.36 9.60 -1.97
CA GLY A 107 -1.82 9.59 -2.08
C GLY A 107 -2.38 8.19 -1.99
N ILE A 108 -2.32 7.47 -3.12
CA ILE A 108 -2.98 6.17 -3.27
C ILE A 108 -2.42 5.12 -2.29
N ALA A 109 -1.10 5.08 -2.08
CA ALA A 109 -0.50 4.04 -1.25
C ALA A 109 -0.89 4.20 0.23
N PRO A 110 -0.71 5.36 0.88
CA PRO A 110 -1.20 5.56 2.25
C PRO A 110 -2.71 5.33 2.40
N PHE A 111 -3.51 5.72 1.40
CA PHE A 111 -4.95 5.53 1.46
C PHE A 111 -5.32 4.04 1.49
N PHE A 112 -4.92 3.26 0.48
CA PHE A 112 -5.33 1.85 0.37
C PHE A 112 -4.65 0.96 1.41
N THR A 113 -3.38 1.22 1.74
CA THR A 113 -2.67 0.44 2.78
C THR A 113 -3.34 0.58 4.14
N ALA A 114 -3.87 1.76 4.49
CA ALA A 114 -4.63 1.94 5.72
C ALA A 114 -5.83 0.97 5.83
N TYR A 115 -6.45 0.58 4.72
CA TYR A 115 -7.58 -0.38 4.67
C TYR A 115 -7.15 -1.85 4.50
N GLY A 116 -5.85 -2.15 4.51
CA GLY A 116 -5.33 -3.52 4.39
C GLY A 116 -5.17 -4.02 2.96
N TYR A 117 -4.92 -3.13 2.00
CA TYR A 117 -4.52 -3.50 0.64
C TYR A 117 -3.03 -3.24 0.45
N ALA A 118 -2.32 -4.17 -0.17
CA ALA A 118 -1.04 -3.85 -0.77
C ALA A 118 -1.26 -2.96 -1.99
N VAL A 119 -0.36 -2.03 -2.25
CA VAL A 119 -0.40 -1.19 -3.46
C VAL A 119 0.85 -1.45 -4.27
N ALA A 120 0.67 -1.57 -5.58
CA ALA A 120 1.74 -1.82 -6.53
C ALA A 120 1.70 -0.75 -7.63
N CYS A 121 2.83 -0.16 -7.98
CA CYS A 121 2.94 0.79 -9.08
C CYS A 121 4.12 0.43 -9.97
N ALA A 122 3.86 0.16 -11.24
CA ALA A 122 4.88 -0.22 -12.22
C ALA A 122 4.98 0.76 -13.38
N ASP A 123 6.22 1.04 -13.78
CA ASP A 123 6.52 1.73 -15.03
C ASP A 123 6.25 0.78 -16.20
N MET A 124 5.44 1.19 -17.18
CA MET A 124 5.33 0.47 -18.44
C MET A 124 6.70 0.31 -19.10
N ARG A 125 6.86 -0.76 -19.89
CA ARG A 125 8.08 -0.99 -20.69
C ARG A 125 8.54 0.29 -21.38
N GLY A 126 9.83 0.55 -21.35
CA GLY A 126 10.46 1.69 -22.01
C GLY A 126 10.13 3.05 -21.39
N THR A 127 9.52 3.07 -20.20
CA THR A 127 9.22 4.28 -19.43
C THR A 127 9.86 4.23 -18.06
N GLY A 128 10.04 5.39 -17.44
CA GLY A 128 10.59 5.51 -16.08
C GLY A 128 11.90 4.73 -15.92
N ALA A 129 11.91 3.79 -14.98
CA ALA A 129 13.05 2.90 -14.73
C ALA A 129 12.95 1.54 -15.44
N SER A 130 11.87 1.26 -16.16
CA SER A 130 11.70 0.01 -16.91
C SER A 130 12.56 -0.02 -18.17
N SER A 131 13.07 -1.20 -18.53
CA SER A 131 13.85 -1.39 -19.75
C SER A 131 12.96 -1.54 -20.99
N GLY A 132 13.59 -1.69 -22.17
CA GLY A 132 12.92 -1.83 -23.45
C GLY A 132 12.52 -0.50 -24.09
N TRP A 133 11.56 -0.55 -25.00
CA TRP A 133 11.04 0.61 -25.72
C TRP A 133 9.52 0.60 -25.71
N LEU A 134 8.93 1.78 -25.85
CA LEU A 134 7.49 1.97 -25.90
C LEU A 134 7.06 2.45 -27.29
N MET A 135 6.06 1.77 -27.85
CA MET A 135 5.15 2.36 -28.82
C MET A 135 3.75 2.23 -28.25
N ASP A 136 2.98 3.31 -28.34
CA ASP A 136 1.67 3.35 -27.71
C ASP A 136 0.76 2.23 -28.20
N PHE A 137 0.07 1.60 -27.25
CA PHE A 137 -0.89 0.51 -27.44
C PHE A 137 -0.31 -0.75 -28.09
N MET A 138 1.01 -0.93 -28.10
CA MET A 138 1.57 -2.17 -28.63
C MET A 138 1.12 -3.38 -27.80
N PRO A 139 0.80 -4.53 -28.43
CA PRO A 139 0.32 -5.73 -27.72
C PRO A 139 1.27 -6.22 -26.61
N ARG A 140 2.56 -5.93 -26.75
CA ARG A 140 3.60 -6.27 -25.77
C ARG A 140 3.33 -5.68 -24.38
N ILE A 141 2.77 -4.48 -24.30
CA ILE A 141 2.50 -3.79 -23.02
C ILE A 141 1.56 -4.63 -22.15
N ALA A 142 0.50 -5.19 -22.75
CA ALA A 142 -0.46 -6.03 -22.02
C ALA A 142 0.17 -7.34 -21.54
N MET A 143 1.06 -7.95 -22.34
CA MET A 143 1.79 -9.14 -21.93
C MET A 143 2.75 -8.87 -20.78
N ASP A 144 3.39 -7.69 -20.77
CA ASP A 144 4.25 -7.28 -19.65
C ASP A 144 3.44 -7.03 -18.39
N GLY A 145 2.31 -6.32 -18.50
CA GLY A 145 1.38 -6.13 -17.38
C GLY A 145 0.92 -7.48 -16.78
N LYS A 146 0.60 -8.46 -17.64
CA LYS A 146 0.30 -9.82 -17.19
C LYS A 146 1.47 -10.47 -16.44
N ASN A 147 2.71 -10.37 -16.96
CA ASN A 147 3.88 -10.92 -16.27
C ASN A 147 4.06 -10.30 -14.88
N VAL A 148 3.81 -9.00 -14.73
CA VAL A 148 3.86 -8.32 -13.43
C VAL A 148 2.77 -8.83 -12.48
N VAL A 149 1.53 -8.97 -12.97
CA VAL A 149 0.42 -9.54 -12.17
C VAL A 149 0.74 -10.96 -11.71
N ASP A 150 1.17 -11.83 -12.63
CA ASP A 150 1.53 -13.22 -12.31
C ASP A 150 2.68 -13.27 -11.28
N TRP A 151 3.68 -12.40 -11.43
CA TRP A 151 4.81 -12.33 -10.50
C TRP A 151 4.38 -11.90 -9.11
N MET A 152 3.52 -10.87 -8.99
CA MET A 152 3.00 -10.39 -7.71
C MET A 152 2.13 -11.45 -7.03
N ALA A 153 1.24 -12.10 -7.77
CA ALA A 153 0.35 -13.14 -7.25
C ALA A 153 1.11 -14.37 -6.72
N ALA A 154 2.37 -14.56 -7.14
CA ALA A 154 3.24 -15.63 -6.66
C ALA A 154 4.06 -15.25 -5.41
N GLN A 155 3.97 -14.02 -4.90
CA GLN A 155 4.72 -13.60 -3.73
C GLN A 155 3.97 -13.91 -2.43
N ASP A 156 4.69 -14.29 -1.37
CA ASP A 156 4.11 -14.64 -0.07
C ASP A 156 3.29 -13.50 0.58
N TRP A 157 3.58 -12.25 0.22
CA TRP A 157 2.85 -11.07 0.72
C TRP A 157 1.56 -10.77 -0.05
N CYS A 158 1.30 -11.45 -1.18
CA CYS A 158 0.07 -11.32 -1.96
C CYS A 158 -0.84 -12.52 -1.71
N ASP A 159 -2.13 -12.27 -1.49
CA ASP A 159 -3.11 -13.35 -1.26
C ASP A 159 -3.63 -14.01 -2.56
N GLY A 160 -2.99 -13.68 -3.69
CA GLY A 160 -3.35 -14.11 -5.04
C GLY A 160 -4.37 -13.21 -5.75
N ASN A 161 -5.00 -12.25 -5.05
CA ASN A 161 -5.95 -11.32 -5.66
C ASN A 161 -5.25 -10.02 -6.05
N VAL A 162 -5.26 -9.71 -7.35
CA VAL A 162 -4.73 -8.46 -7.90
C VAL A 162 -5.84 -7.75 -8.67
N GLY A 163 -6.22 -6.57 -8.21
CA GLY A 163 -7.12 -5.65 -8.91
C GLY A 163 -6.35 -4.48 -9.49
N MET A 164 -6.74 -3.99 -10.67
CA MET A 164 -6.10 -2.82 -11.28
C MET A 164 -6.91 -1.55 -11.05
N MET A 165 -6.22 -0.43 -10.91
CA MET A 165 -6.83 0.91 -10.88
C MET A 165 -6.10 1.85 -11.83
N GLY A 166 -6.76 2.92 -12.22
CA GLY A 166 -6.17 3.96 -13.03
C GLY A 166 -7.18 4.70 -13.88
N GLY A 167 -6.77 5.84 -14.40
CA GLY A 167 -7.54 6.60 -15.37
C GLY A 167 -6.68 6.89 -16.60
N SER A 168 -7.33 7.16 -17.73
CA SER A 168 -6.65 7.34 -19.02
C SER A 168 -5.98 6.06 -19.50
N TYR A 169 -4.64 5.97 -19.46
CA TYR A 169 -3.86 4.94 -20.13
C TYR A 169 -3.34 3.84 -19.19
N LEU A 170 -3.73 3.90 -17.92
CA LEU A 170 -3.35 2.91 -16.90
C LEU A 170 -4.08 1.57 -17.09
#